data_AF-A0A1Z9AR79-F1
#
_entry.id   AF-A0A1Z9AR79-F1
#
_cell.length_a   1.000
_cell.length_b   1.000
_cell.length_c   1.000
_cell.angle_alpha   90.00
_cell.angle_beta   90.00
_cell.angle_gamma   90.00
#
_symmetry.space_group_name_H-M   'P 1'
#
loop_
_entity.id
_entity.type
_entity.pdbx_description
1 polymer ?
#
loop_
_entity_poly.entity_id
_entity_poly.type
_entity_poly.pdbx_seq_one_letter_code
_entity_poly.pdbx_strand_id
1 'polypeptide(L)' 'MALGKQRRDARIRAITTAAEMIRSMGEEGSSHEDHQMEEDDFDLYIEECKKVADFLEEKARKLHVPGGA' A
#
# COMPACT_ATOMS: atom_id res chain seq x y z
N MET A 1 15.79 4.96 -23.86
CA MET A 1 15.09 3.72 -23.46
C MET A 1 15.67 3.00 -22.23
N ALA A 2 16.54 3.61 -21.41
CA ALA A 2 16.94 3.07 -20.09
C ALA A 2 16.21 3.76 -18.92
N LEU A 3 16.07 5.09 -19.01
CA LEU A 3 15.38 5.92 -18.00
C LEU A 3 13.91 5.54 -17.79
N GLY A 4 13.20 5.11 -18.85
CA GLY A 4 11.79 4.70 -18.75
C GLY A 4 11.60 3.43 -17.92
N LYS A 5 12.45 2.42 -18.13
CA LYS A 5 12.43 1.19 -17.34
C LYS A 5 12.83 1.45 -15.88
N GLN A 6 13.90 2.22 -15.66
CA GLN A 6 14.34 2.56 -14.30
C GLN A 6 13.28 3.33 -13.52
N ARG A 7 12.59 4.30 -14.14
CA ARG A 7 11.48 5.03 -13.52
C ARG A 7 10.30 4.11 -13.19
N ARG A 8 9.98 3.17 -14.07
CA ARG A 8 8.92 2.18 -13.84
C ARG A 8 9.26 1.28 -12.65
N ASP A 9 10.48 0.73 -12.62
CA ASP A 9 10.93 -0.16 -11.56
C ASP A 9 10.99 0.57 -10.20
N ALA A 10 11.47 1.82 -10.18
CA ALA A 10 11.45 2.67 -8.98
C ALA A 10 10.02 2.95 -8.49
N ARG A 11 9.09 3.22 -9.40
CA ARG A 11 7.68 3.44 -9.07
C ARG A 11 7.02 2.18 -8.50
N ILE A 12 7.30 1.01 -9.08
CA ILE A 12 6.80 -0.27 -8.55
C ILE A 12 7.28 -0.46 -7.11
N ARG A 13 8.59 -0.29 -6.85
CA ARG A 13 9.15 -0.41 -5.50
C ARG A 13 8.51 0.56 -4.50
N ALA A 14 8.35 1.83 -4.88
CA ALA A 14 7.73 2.82 -4.01
C ALA A 14 6.28 2.44 -3.66
N ILE A 15 5.51 1.94 -4.63
CA ILE A 15 4.12 1.53 -4.42
C ILE A 15 4.04 0.28 -3.54
N THR A 16 4.88 -0.73 -3.78
CA THR A 16 4.88 -1.96 -2.98
C THR A 16 5.30 -1.68 -1.53
N THR A 17 6.35 -0.88 -1.32
CA THR A 17 6.77 -0.48 0.03
C THR A 17 5.67 0.31 0.76
N ALA A 18 4.96 1.21 0.06
CA ALA A 18 3.84 1.91 0.66
C ALA A 18 2.70 0.97 1.07
N ALA A 19 2.37 -0.03 0.24
CA ALA A 19 1.34 -1.02 0.57
C ALA A 19 1.72 -1.85 1.81
N GLU A 20 2.98 -2.30 1.90
CA GLU A 20 3.51 -3.03 3.05
C GLU A 20 3.45 -2.20 4.34
N MET A 21 3.89 -0.94 4.28
CA MET A 21 3.82 -0.03 5.44
C MET A 21 2.39 0.22 5.90
N ILE A 22 1.45 0.38 4.97
CA ILE A 22 0.04 0.60 5.31
C ILE A 22 -0.58 -0.64 5.96
N ARG A 23 -0.23 -1.85 5.50
CA ARG A 23 -0.69 -3.10 6.16
C ARG A 23 -0.09 -3.25 7.55
N SER A 24 1.20 -2.97 7.71
CA SER A 24 1.87 -3.02 9.03
C SER A 24 1.13 -2.17 10.06
N MET A 25 0.65 -0.97 9.68
CA MET A 25 -0.14 -0.09 10.55
C MET A 25 -1.49 -0.66 11.00
N GLY A 26 -2.03 -1.68 10.33
CA GLY A 26 -3.28 -2.34 10.70
C GLY A 26 -3.16 -3.81 11.11
N GLU A 27 -1.98 -4.42 10.98
CA GLU A 27 -1.76 -5.86 11.22
C GLU A 27 -0.66 -6.14 12.26
N GLU A 28 0.30 -5.23 12.47
CA GLU A 28 1.49 -5.48 13.33
C GLU A 28 1.32 -4.99 14.78
N GLY A 29 0.13 -5.18 15.34
CA GLY A 29 -0.08 -5.06 16.79
C GLY A 29 -0.16 -3.64 17.32
N SER A 30 -0.56 -2.66 16.51
CA SER A 30 -1.04 -1.38 17.02
C SER A 30 -2.48 -1.52 17.55
N SER A 31 -2.82 -0.64 18.48
CA SER A 31 -4.14 -0.56 19.09
C SER A 31 -4.78 0.80 18.84
N HIS A 32 -6.09 0.89 19.08
CA HIS A 32 -6.82 2.15 18.99
C HIS A 32 -6.20 3.25 19.90
N GLU A 33 -5.61 2.87 21.03
CA GLU A 33 -4.90 3.79 21.93
C GLU A 33 -3.64 4.40 21.29
N ASP A 34 -2.85 3.58 20.57
CA ASP A 34 -1.64 4.05 19.88
C ASP A 34 -1.96 5.08 18.79
N HIS A 35 -3.15 4.99 18.21
CA HIS A 35 -3.65 5.86 17.15
C HIS A 35 -4.53 7.00 17.67
N GLN A 36 -4.79 7.07 18.98
CA GLN A 36 -5.70 8.04 19.62
C GLN A 36 -7.10 8.02 18.98
N MET A 37 -7.62 6.81 18.75
CA MET A 37 -8.93 6.56 18.14
C MET A 37 -9.82 5.76 19.10
N GLU A 38 -11.12 5.85 18.88
CA GLU A 38 -12.08 4.90 19.46
C GLU A 38 -11.94 3.53 18.78
N GLU A 39 -12.36 2.47 19.47
CA GLU A 39 -12.21 1.08 18.99
C GLU A 39 -12.92 0.86 17.64
N ASP A 40 -14.18 1.29 17.51
CA ASP A 40 -14.96 1.17 16.26
C ASP A 40 -14.31 1.94 15.09
N ASP A 41 -13.74 3.12 15.37
CA ASP A 41 -13.06 3.94 14.36
C ASP A 41 -11.72 3.32 13.95
N PHE A 42 -11.03 2.66 14.89
CA PHE A 42 -9.77 1.96 14.63
C PHE A 42 -10.00 0.68 13.80
N ASP A 43 -11.06 -0.07 14.07
CA ASP A 43 -11.46 -1.22 13.26
C ASP A 43 -11.75 -0.81 11.81
N LEU A 44 -12.51 0.28 11.63
CA LEU A 44 -12.75 0.85 10.30
C LEU A 44 -11.45 1.32 9.64
N TYR A 45 -10.56 1.96 10.41
CA TYR A 45 -9.24 2.37 9.92
C TYR A 45 -8.41 1.17 9.42
N ILE A 46 -8.40 0.04 10.14
CA ILE A 46 -7.73 -1.19 9.71
C ILE A 46 -8.33 -1.71 8.40
N GLU A 47 -9.65 -1.73 8.26
CA GLU A 47 -10.31 -2.13 7.02
C GLU A 47 -9.92 -1.23 5.84
N GLU A 48 -9.87 0.08 6.05
CA GLU A 48 -9.47 1.04 5.02
C GLU A 48 -7.98 0.89 4.66
N CYS A 49 -7.10 0.64 5.63
CA CYS A 49 -5.69 0.31 5.39
C CYS A 49 -5.56 -0.91 4.46
N LYS A 50 -6.34 -1.97 4.69
CA LYS A 50 -6.34 -3.16 3.82
C LYS A 50 -6.78 -2.83 2.40
N LYS A 51 -7.88 -2.09 2.24
CA LYS A 51 -8.41 -1.67 0.92
C LYS A 51 -7.39 -0.82 0.15
N VAL A 52 -6.72 0.12 0.84
CA VAL A 52 -5.71 0.97 0.23
C VAL A 52 -4.47 0.17 -0.18
N ALA A 53 -4.00 -0.76 0.67
CA ALA A 53 -2.88 -1.63 0.33
C ALA A 53 -3.18 -2.49 -0.90
N ASP A 54 -4.35 -3.12 -0.95
CA ASP A 54 -4.76 -3.95 -2.10
C ASP A 54 -4.84 -3.12 -3.40
N PHE A 55 -5.35 -1.89 -3.32
CA PHE A 55 -5.38 -0.95 -4.44
C PHE A 55 -3.97 -0.59 -4.95
N LEU A 56 -3.03 -0.36 -4.04
CA LEU A 56 -1.64 -0.07 -4.37
C LEU A 56 -0.96 -1.30 -5.01
N GLU A 57 -1.17 -2.48 -4.48
CA GLU A 57 -0.66 -3.71 -5.07
C GLU A 57 -1.19 -3.93 -6.49
N GLU A 58 -2.48 -3.71 -6.73
CA GLU A 58 -3.06 -3.83 -8.07
C GLU A 58 -2.41 -2.82 -9.05
N LYS A 59 -2.16 -1.59 -8.60
CA LYS A 59 -1.41 -0.60 -9.38
C LYS A 59 0.01 -1.05 -9.69
N ALA A 60 0.72 -1.62 -8.72
CA ALA A 60 2.07 -2.15 -8.93
C ALA A 60 2.04 -3.32 -9.93
N ARG A 61 1.08 -4.24 -9.81
CA ARG A 61 0.89 -5.37 -10.75
C ARG A 61 0.67 -4.88 -12.17
N LYS A 62 -0.21 -3.89 -12.37
CA LYS A 62 -0.47 -3.26 -13.70
C LYS A 62 0.79 -2.65 -14.32
N LEU A 63 1.66 -2.06 -13.51
CA LEU A 63 2.95 -1.53 -13.97
C LEU A 63 3.98 -2.63 -14.29
N HIS A 64 3.84 -3.80 -13.67
CA HIS A 64 4.74 -4.94 -13.88
C HIS A 64 4.47 -5.67 -15.20
N VAL A 65 3.22 -5.69 -15.66
CA VAL A 65 2.83 -6.25 -16.96
C VAL A 65 3.42 -5.38 -18.09
N PRO A 66 4.28 -5.92 -18.96
CA PRO A 66 4.83 -5.17 -20.08
C PRO A 66 3.76 -5.04 -21.17
N GLY A 67 2.96 -3.98 -21.13
CA GLY A 67 1.92 -3.79 -22.16
C GLY A 67 0.88 -2.69 -21.90
N GLY A 68 1.22 -1.61 -21.19
CA GLY A 68 0.41 -0.40 -21.25
C GLY A 68 0.71 0.33 -22.56
N ALA A 69 -0.09 0.05 -23.59
CA ALA A 69 -0.22 0.85 -24.80
C ALA A 69 -0.74 2.26 -24.47
#